data_AF-A0AAD1E8Y6-F1
#
_entry.id   AF-A0AAD1E8Y6-F1
#
_cell.length_a   1.000
_cell.length_b   1.000
_cell.length_c   1.000
_cell.angle_alpha   90.00
_cell.angle_beta   90.00
_cell.angle_gamma   90.00
#
_symmetry.space_group_name_H-M   'P 1'
#
loop_
_entity.id
_entity.type
_entity.pdbx_description
1 polymer ?
#
loop_
_entity_poly.entity_id
_entity_poly.type
_entity_poly.pdbx_seq_one_letter_code
_entity_poly.pdbx_strand_id
1 'polypeptide(L)' 'MSETLDKGQSRRDLSIEELNTLLANKKTIPCKALITAYGYKTYYSNTLQLPVADLLREINKPTAP' A
#
# COMPACT_ATOMS: atom_id res chain seq x y z
N MET A 1 9.53 -1.85 -23.16
CA MET A 1 8.53 -1.33 -22.19
C MET A 1 9.06 -1.69 -20.80
N SER A 2 9.22 -0.85 -19.81
CA SER A 2 9.26 0.61 -19.66
C SER A 2 9.96 0.82 -18.31
N GLU A 3 10.94 1.72 -18.29
CA GLU A 3 11.42 2.51 -17.14
C GLU A 3 11.24 1.96 -15.70
N THR A 4 12.32 1.43 -15.12
CA THR A 4 12.49 1.34 -13.65
C THR A 4 13.24 2.60 -13.19
N LEU A 5 12.56 3.75 -13.18
CA LEU A 5 13.11 4.95 -12.55
C LEU A 5 13.28 4.61 -11.06
N ASP A 6 14.52 4.39 -10.60
CA ASP A 6 14.89 4.13 -9.20
C ASP A 6 14.40 2.79 -8.58
N LYS A 7 14.68 1.64 -9.23
CA LYS A 7 14.37 0.29 -8.68
C LYS A 7 12.88 0.08 -8.28
N GLY A 8 11.97 0.88 -8.83
CA GLY A 8 10.54 0.83 -8.52
C GLY A 8 10.11 1.76 -7.37
N GLN A 9 10.97 2.70 -6.95
CA GLN A 9 10.64 3.70 -5.96
C GLN A 9 10.16 4.99 -6.65
N SER A 10 8.90 5.37 -6.39
CA SER A 10 8.37 6.67 -6.76
C SER A 10 8.72 7.70 -5.68
N ARG A 11 9.17 8.89 -6.07
CA ARG A 11 9.36 10.04 -5.16
C ARG A 11 8.06 10.80 -4.87
N ARG A 12 6.97 10.40 -5.53
CA ARG A 12 5.65 11.02 -5.46
C ARG A 12 4.65 10.06 -4.82
N ASP A 13 3.82 10.60 -3.93
CA ASP A 13 2.65 9.91 -3.41
C ASP A 13 1.58 9.75 -4.50
N LEU A 14 0.93 8.60 -4.53
CA LEU A 14 -0.16 8.31 -5.46
C LEU A 14 -1.41 9.10 -5.06
N SER A 15 -2.11 9.66 -6.04
CA SER A 15 -3.43 10.24 -5.79
C SER A 15 -4.46 9.16 -5.47
N ILE A 16 -5.59 9.56 -4.89
CA ILE A 16 -6.72 8.65 -4.62
C ILE A 16 -7.21 8.00 -5.94
N GLU A 17 -7.27 8.75 -7.04
CA GLU A 17 -7.69 8.26 -8.35
C GLU A 17 -6.71 7.22 -8.92
N GLU A 18 -5.41 7.43 -8.75
CA GLU A 18 -4.37 6.48 -9.15
C GLU A 18 -4.44 5.20 -8.31
N LEU A 19 -4.61 5.34 -7.00
CA LEU A 19 -4.80 4.20 -6.09
C LEU A 19 -6.04 3.39 -6.45
N ASN A 20 -7.17 4.06 -6.69
CA ASN A 20 -8.41 3.42 -7.11
C ASN A 20 -8.20 2.65 -8.44
N THR A 21 -7.52 3.25 -9.41
CA THR A 21 -7.22 2.61 -10.71
C THR A 21 -6.30 1.40 -10.57
N LEU A 22 -5.25 1.51 -9.76
CA LEU A 22 -4.30 0.42 -9.50
C LEU A 22 -4.94 -0.77 -8.78
N LEU A 23 -5.94 -0.51 -7.96
CA LEU A 23 -6.62 -1.50 -7.13
C LEU A 23 -7.89 -2.07 -7.78
N ALA A 24 -8.50 -1.39 -8.76
CA ALA A 24 -9.82 -1.72 -9.33
C ALA A 24 -10.01 -3.19 -9.77
N ASN A 25 -8.96 -3.83 -10.26
CA ASN A 25 -9.01 -5.21 -10.78
C ASN A 25 -8.42 -6.26 -9.84
N LYS A 26 -8.17 -5.91 -8.57
CA LYS A 26 -7.53 -6.78 -7.58
C LYS A 26 -8.53 -7.12 -6.48
N LYS A 27 -8.59 -8.40 -6.10
CA LYS A 27 -9.37 -8.86 -4.93
C LYS A 27 -8.57 -8.73 -3.64
N THR A 28 -7.30 -9.10 -3.70
CA THR A 28 -6.34 -9.03 -2.58
C THR A 28 -4.98 -8.54 -3.07
N ILE A 29 -4.22 -7.90 -2.19
CA ILE A 29 -2.81 -7.57 -2.44
C ILE A 29 -1.89 -8.21 -1.39
N PRO A 30 -0.73 -8.75 -1.79
CA PRO A 30 0.26 -9.21 -0.84
C PRO A 30 0.87 -8.03 -0.10
N CYS A 31 0.94 -8.10 1.22
CA CYS A 31 1.53 -7.07 2.07
C CYS A 31 2.38 -7.67 3.20
N LYS A 32 3.20 -6.83 3.85
CA LYS A 32 3.95 -7.20 5.06
C LYS A 32 3.83 -6.08 6.09
N ALA A 33 3.56 -6.43 7.33
CA ALA A 33 3.63 -5.49 8.44
C ALA A 33 5.11 -5.29 8.81
N LEU A 34 5.51 -4.01 8.90
CA LEU A 34 6.79 -3.56 9.39
C LEU A 34 6.59 -2.96 10.78
N ILE A 35 7.21 -3.55 11.80
CA ILE A 35 7.13 -3.04 13.16
C ILE A 35 8.54 -2.73 13.66
N THR A 36 8.75 -1.48 14.04
CA THR A 36 9.99 -1.00 14.65
C THR A 36 9.71 -0.54 16.08
N ALA A 37 10.57 -0.92 17.01
CA ALA A 37 10.51 -0.50 18.40
C ALA A 37 11.92 -0.24 18.92
N TYR A 38 12.10 0.79 19.74
CA TYR A 38 13.40 1.15 20.28
C TYR A 38 13.98 0.00 21.12
N GLY A 39 15.24 -0.36 20.85
CA GLY A 39 15.93 -1.47 21.53
C GLY A 39 15.60 -2.87 20.99
N TYR A 40 14.75 -2.99 19.96
CA TYR A 40 14.39 -4.26 19.33
C TYR A 40 14.80 -4.30 17.85
N LYS A 41 15.05 -5.51 17.34
CA LYS A 41 15.22 -5.74 15.91
C LYS A 41 13.88 -5.53 15.21
N THR A 42 13.92 -4.91 14.03
CA THR A 42 12.76 -4.75 13.17
C THR A 42 12.07 -6.09 12.91
N TYR A 43 10.78 -6.13 13.19
CA TYR A 43 9.95 -7.28 12.88
C TYR A 43 9.27 -7.09 11.52
N TYR A 44 9.35 -8.13 10.70
CA TYR A 44 8.63 -8.23 9.43
C TYR A 44 7.69 -9.42 9.54
N SER A 45 6.40 -9.20 9.25
CA SER A 45 5.46 -10.32 9.16
C SER A 45 5.76 -11.20 7.94
N ASN A 46 5.19 -12.41 7.96
CA ASN A 46 4.99 -13.17 6.73
C ASN A 46 4.14 -12.36 5.74
N THR A 47 4.16 -12.76 4.46
CA THR A 47 3.27 -12.17 3.46
C THR A 47 1.82 -12.43 3.85
N LEU A 48 1.07 -11.35 4.03
CA LEU A 48 -0.36 -11.36 4.30
C LEU A 48 -1.11 -11.00 3.02
N GLN A 49 -2.37 -11.41 2.92
CA GLN A 49 -3.24 -11.07 1.80
C GLN A 49 -4.28 -10.06 2.28
N LEU A 50 -4.12 -8.80 1.90
CA LEU A 50 -5.02 -7.73 2.33
C LEU A 50 -6.18 -7.57 1.35
N PRO A 51 -7.45 -7.59 1.81
CA PRO A 51 -8.60 -7.36 0.93
C PRO A 51 -8.60 -5.95 0.36
N VAL A 52 -8.78 -5.83 -0.95
CA VAL A 52 -8.80 -4.53 -1.62
C VAL A 52 -10.04 -3.71 -1.26
N ALA A 53 -11.17 -4.37 -0.98
CA ALA A 53 -12.39 -3.69 -0.56
C ALA A 53 -12.18 -2.85 0.70
N ASP A 54 -11.42 -3.35 1.68
CA ASP A 54 -11.14 -2.63 2.93
C ASP A 54 -10.21 -1.44 2.69
N LEU A 55 -9.22 -1.59 1.81
CA LEU A 55 -8.34 -0.49 1.40
C LEU A 55 -9.11 0.63 0.70
N LEU A 56 -9.93 0.27 -0.28
CA LEU A 56 -10.74 1.24 -1.02
C LEU A 56 -11.74 1.96 -0.11
N ARG A 57 -12.29 1.26 0.89
CA ARG A 57 -13.17 1.86 1.89
C ARG A 57 -12.45 2.95 2.70
N GLU A 58 -11.22 2.71 3.14
CA GLU A 58 -10.50 3.67 3.97
C GLU A 58 -9.92 4.83 3.14
N ILE A 59 -9.39 4.55 1.93
CA ILE A 59 -8.83 5.58 1.03
C ILE A 59 -9.90 6.58 0.57
N ASN A 60 -11.12 6.10 0.33
CA ASN A 60 -12.23 6.96 -0.12
C ASN A 60 -13.08 7.50 1.03
N LYS A 61 -12.66 7.30 2.28
CA LYS A 61 -13.37 7.83 3.44
C LYS A 61 -13.22 9.37 3.45
N PRO A 62 -14.32 10.13 3.61
CA PRO A 62 -14.21 11.57 3.75
C PRO A 62 -13.41 11.91 5.01
N THR A 63 -12.34 12.68 4.86
CA THR A 63 -11.67 13.28 6.02
C THR A 63 -12.67 14.21 6.70
N ALA A 64 -12.94 13.99 7.99
CA ALA A 64 -13.86 14.84 8.73
C ALA A 64 -13.39 16.31 8.68
N PRO A 65 -14.32 17.28 8.63
CA PRO A 65 -14.00 18.71 8.54
C PRO A 65 -13.26 19.25 9.76
#